data_AF-A0A1C3UQK0-F1
#
_entry.id   AF-A0A1C3UQK0-F1
#
_cell.length_a   1.000
_cell.length_b   1.000
_cell.length_c   1.000
_cell.angle_alpha   90.00
_cell.angle_beta   90.00
_cell.angle_gamma   90.00
#
_symmetry.space_group_name_H-M   'P 1'
#
loop_
_entity.id
_entity.type
_entity.pdbx_description
1 polymer ?
#
loop_
_entity_poly.entity_id
_entity_poly.type
_entity_poly.pdbx_seq_one_letter_code
_entity_poly.pdbx_strand_id
1 'polypeptide(L)' 'MSSAGRSAPVASASGLIAALEEEVDATLFSRTTRAVTLTEAGAKHLMRIEAILAELDEAAVRS' A
#
# COMPACT_ATOMS: atom_id res chain seq x y z
N MET A 1 36.19 10.56 9.40
CA MET A 1 35.25 9.86 10.31
C MET A 1 33.85 10.12 9.82
N SER A 2 33.20 9.09 9.28
CA SER A 2 31.87 9.14 8.67
C SER A 2 30.78 9.50 9.69
N SER A 3 30.00 10.54 9.44
CA SER A 3 28.69 10.71 10.07
C SER A 3 27.67 9.94 9.21
N ALA A 4 27.32 8.75 9.69
CA ALA A 4 26.27 7.94 9.11
C ALA A 4 24.96 8.74 9.07
N GLY A 5 24.49 9.06 7.86
CA GLY A 5 23.10 9.43 7.64
C GLY A 5 22.23 8.29 8.14
N ARG A 6 21.49 8.52 9.23
CA ARG A 6 20.54 7.53 9.74
C ARG A 6 19.42 7.41 8.71
N SER A 7 19.47 6.36 7.90
CA SER A 7 18.27 5.81 7.26
C SER A 7 17.24 5.58 8.36
N ALA A 8 16.13 6.31 8.32
CA ALA A 8 15.01 6.03 9.21
C ALA A 8 14.56 4.58 8.96
N PRO A 9 14.21 3.81 10.00
CA PRO A 9 13.75 2.45 9.79
C PRO A 9 12.51 2.48 8.89
N VAL A 10 12.63 1.90 7.69
CA VAL A 10 11.51 1.75 6.77
C VAL A 10 10.50 0.83 7.45
N ALA A 11 9.27 1.27 7.60
CA ALA A 11 8.21 0.44 8.15
C ALA A 11 8.10 -0.87 7.35
N SER A 12 7.93 -1.99 8.04
CA SER A 12 7.73 -3.27 7.35
C SER A 12 6.47 -3.21 6.48
N ALA A 13 6.46 -3.93 5.36
CA ALA A 13 5.29 -3.98 4.48
C ALA A 13 4.02 -4.44 5.24
N SER A 14 4.16 -5.35 6.20
CA SER A 14 3.05 -5.76 7.07
C SER A 14 2.55 -4.65 7.98
N GLY A 15 3.44 -3.81 8.51
CA GLY A 15 3.07 -2.66 9.33
C GLY A 15 2.35 -1.58 8.52
N LEU A 16 2.80 -1.34 7.28
CA LEU A 16 2.12 -0.41 6.37
C LEU A 16 0.72 -0.90 5.99
N ILE A 17 0.58 -2.20 5.73
CA ILE A 17 -0.74 -2.80 5.44
C ILE A 17 -1.66 -2.69 6.66
N ALA A 18 -1.18 -3.00 7.86
CA ALA A 18 -1.99 -2.91 9.07
C ALA A 18 -2.50 -1.49 9.33
N ALA A 19 -1.65 -0.48 9.16
CA ALA A 19 -2.04 0.92 9.28
C ALA A 19 -3.10 1.31 8.22
N LEU A 20 -2.92 0.87 6.97
CA LEU A 20 -3.91 1.10 5.92
C LEU A 20 -5.25 0.45 6.24
N GLU A 21 -5.26 -0.82 6.66
CA GLU A 21 -6.46 -1.56 7.01
C GLU A 21 -7.23 -0.91 8.18
N GLU A 22 -6.51 -0.30 9.13
CA GLU A 22 -7.10 0.52 10.21
C GLU A 22 -7.72 1.81 9.66
N GLU A 23 -7.03 2.53 8.78
CA GLU A 23 -7.52 3.78 8.18
C GLU A 23 -8.78 3.56 7.34
N VAL A 24 -8.88 2.44 6.62
CA VAL A 24 -10.02 2.12 5.76
C VAL A 24 -11.11 1.30 6.45
N ASP A 25 -10.91 0.94 7.72
CA ASP A 25 -11.78 0.06 8.52
C ASP A 25 -12.17 -1.22 7.78
N ALA A 26 -11.20 -1.87 7.15
CA ALA A 26 -11.43 -3.06 6.34
C ALA A 26 -10.18 -3.94 6.25
N THR A 27 -10.36 -5.26 6.36
CA THR A 27 -9.30 -6.23 6.05
C THR A 27 -9.16 -6.37 4.53
N LEU A 28 -8.02 -5.97 3.99
CA LEU A 28 -7.71 -5.97 2.56
C LEU A 28 -6.99 -7.26 2.13
N PHE A 29 -6.20 -7.86 3.01
CA PHE A 29 -5.45 -9.08 2.70
C PHE A 29 -5.79 -10.26 3.62
N SER A 30 -6.00 -11.43 3.03
CA SER A 30 -5.98 -12.70 3.75
C SER A 30 -4.59 -13.31 3.66
N ARG A 31 -3.92 -13.43 4.81
CA ARG A 31 -2.52 -13.87 4.92
C ARG A 31 -2.43 -15.18 5.68
N THR A 32 -1.74 -16.14 5.07
CA THR A 32 -1.30 -17.38 5.69
C THR A 32 0.21 -17.52 5.52
N THR A 33 0.83 -18.51 6.16
CA THR A 33 2.27 -18.77 5.99
C THR A 33 2.67 -19.17 4.57
N ARG A 34 1.70 -19.59 3.75
CA ARG A 34 1.94 -20.12 2.39
C ARG A 34 1.47 -19.20 1.28
N ALA A 35 0.56 -18.27 1.57
CA ALA A 35 -0.05 -17.42 0.57
C ALA A 35 -0.58 -16.11 1.16
N VAL A 36 -0.57 -15.07 0.33
CA VAL A 36 -1.21 -13.78 0.58
C VAL A 36 -2.18 -13.54 -0.58
N THR A 37 -3.42 -13.24 -0.27
CA THR A 37 -4.49 -13.02 -1.25
C THR A 37 -5.31 -11.80 -0.87
N LEU A 38 -5.94 -11.16 -1.86
CA LEU A 38 -6.89 -10.08 -1.59
C LEU A 38 -8.19 -10.65 -1.04
N THR A 39 -8.78 -9.95 -0.08
CA THR A 39 -10.19 -10.14 0.28
C THR A 39 -11.08 -9.50 -0.80
N GLU A 40 -12.40 -9.68 -0.70
CA GLU A 40 -13.34 -8.96 -1.55
C GLU A 40 -13.21 -7.43 -1.37
N ALA A 41 -13.06 -6.98 -0.13
CA ALA A 41 -12.82 -5.56 0.18
C ALA A 41 -11.49 -5.08 -0.40
N GLY A 42 -10.44 -5.90 -0.30
CA GLY A 42 -9.13 -5.66 -0.90
C GLY A 42 -9.19 -5.47 -2.41
N ALA A 43 -9.90 -6.36 -3.12
CA ALA A 43 -10.07 -6.26 -4.57
C ALA A 43 -10.80 -4.97 -4.97
N LYS A 44 -11.90 -4.62 -4.28
CA LYS A 44 -12.64 -3.37 -4.52
C LYS A 44 -11.81 -2.12 -4.21
N HIS A 45 -10.91 -2.20 -3.24
CA HIS A 45 -10.03 -1.09 -2.89
C HIS A 45 -8.92 -0.92 -3.93
N LEU A 46 -8.32 -2.02 -4.37
CA LEU A 46 -7.30 -2.02 -5.42
C LEU A 46 -7.82 -1.39 -6.72
N MET A 47 -9.01 -1.80 -7.19
CA MET A 47 -9.61 -1.22 -8.39
C MET A 47 -9.77 0.31 -8.31
N ARG A 48 -10.09 0.83 -7.11
CA ARG A 48 -10.22 2.28 -6.89
C ARG A 48 -8.86 2.97 -6.91
N ILE A 49 -7.86 2.39 -6.26
CA ILE A 49 -6.49 2.93 -6.28
C ILE A 49 -5.94 2.95 -7.71
N GLU A 50 -6.09 1.85 -8.46
CA GLU A 50 -5.62 1.75 -9.84
C GLU A 50 -6.25 2.83 -10.73
N ALA A 51 -7.56 3.07 -10.59
CA ALA A 51 -8.24 4.14 -11.31
C ALA A 51 -7.68 5.53 -10.96
N ILE A 52 -7.51 5.82 -9.66
CA ILE A 52 -6.96 7.12 -9.21
C ILE A 52 -5.52 7.32 -9.70
N LEU A 53 -4.67 6.29 -9.59
CA LEU A 53 -3.30 6.37 -10.06
C LEU A 53 -3.23 6.59 -11.58
N ALA A 54 -4.08 5.90 -12.35
CA ALA A 54 -4.17 6.12 -13.79
C ALA A 54 -4.59 7.56 -14.13
N GLU A 55 -5.58 8.12 -13.42
CA GLU A 55 -5.99 9.52 -13.59
C GLU A 55 -4.85 10.51 -13.27
N LEU A 56 -4.07 10.25 -12.22
CA LEU A 56 -2.91 11.07 -11.84
C LEU A 56 -1.78 10.97 -12.88
N ASP A 57 -1.49 9.77 -13.38
CA ASP A 57 -0.49 9.55 -14.43
C ASP A 57 -0.89 10.27 -15.73
N GLU A 58 -2.17 10.17 -16.13
CA GLU A 58 -2.69 10.91 -17.28
C GLU A 58 -2.57 12.44 -17.11
N ALA A 59 -2.79 12.95 -15.90
CA ALA A 59 -2.62 14.36 -15.59
C ALA A 59 -1.15 14.79 -15.65
N ALA A 60 -0.24 13.96 -15.11
CA ALA A 60 1.19 14.23 -15.10
C ALA A 60 1.83 14.22 -16.49
N VAL A 61 1.27 13.45 -17.44
CA VAL A 61 1.76 13.41 -18.84
C VAL A 61 1.37 14.66 -19.64
N ARG A 62 0.35 15.42 -19.21
CA ARG A 62 -0.10 16.66 -19.90
C ARG A 62 0.44 17.97 -19.30
N SER A 63 1.28 17.92 -18.26
CA SER A 63 1.97 19.09 -17.67
C SER A 63 3.39 19.23 -18.19
#